data_AF-A0A6L7QGR8-F1
#
_entry.id   AF-A0A6L7QGR8-F1
#
_cell.length_a   1.000
_cell.length_b   1.000
_cell.length_c   1.000
_cell.angle_alpha   90.00
_cell.angle_beta   90.00
_cell.angle_gamma   90.00
#
_symmetry.space_group_name_H-M   'P 1'
#
loop_
_entity.id
_entity.type
_entity.pdbx_description
1 polymer ?
#
loop_
_entity_poly.entity_id
_entity_poly.type
_entity_poly.pdbx_seq_one_letter_code
_entity_poly.pdbx_strand_id
1 'polypeptide(L)'
;MTMRPLDATKSEVRSAMEGGFKRLGALFLKLMAVPMVPIGLGFMLYGLFQILHADGLDSHFEFFAIGVTQTIFGSLLWMLAKKLDAAAHLVRYRRQQNRVVRLAQKRNGRLTVTETAADTGLTVEEASEILKRLADGGFVEVEITDSGLIVYRFPEVLFEHEKHWSRGVESA
;
A
#
# COMPACT_ATOMS: atom_id res chain seq x y z
N MET A 1 28.79 23.94 -18.69
CA MET A 1 27.32 24.08 -18.83
C MET A 1 26.81 22.79 -19.45
N THR A 2 26.59 21.77 -18.62
CA THR A 2 26.27 20.40 -19.03
C THR A 2 24.76 20.27 -19.23
N MET A 3 24.35 19.99 -20.47
CA MET A 3 22.94 19.75 -20.82
C MET A 3 22.41 18.54 -20.04
N ARG A 4 21.45 18.78 -19.15
CA ARG A 4 20.72 17.73 -18.43
C ARG A 4 19.80 17.01 -19.45
N PRO A 5 19.86 15.69 -19.59
CA PRO A 5 19.12 14.97 -20.63
C PRO A 5 17.61 15.09 -20.41
N LEU A 6 16.90 15.51 -21.46
CA LEU A 6 15.45 15.79 -21.47
C LEU A 6 14.59 14.59 -21.01
N ASP A 7 15.10 13.37 -21.18
CA ASP A 7 14.39 12.14 -20.79
C ASP A 7 14.30 11.94 -19.28
N ALA A 8 15.31 12.39 -18.53
CA ALA A 8 15.32 12.32 -17.07
C ALA A 8 14.27 13.27 -16.47
N THR A 9 14.11 14.46 -17.04
CA THR A 9 13.11 15.43 -16.60
C THR A 9 11.69 14.93 -16.84
N LYS A 10 11.44 14.22 -17.95
CA LYS A 10 10.11 13.68 -18.27
C LYS A 10 9.70 12.54 -17.33
N SER A 11 10.64 11.68 -16.93
CA SER A 11 10.36 10.56 -16.01
C SER A 11 10.12 11.03 -14.58
N GLU A 12 10.89 12.02 -14.11
CA GLU A 12 10.71 12.66 -12.80
C GLU A 12 9.35 13.36 -12.70
N VAL A 13 8.98 14.15 -13.71
CA VAL A 13 7.69 14.85 -13.74
C VAL A 13 6.52 13.87 -13.75
N ARG A 14 6.61 12.79 -14.52
CA ARG A 14 5.56 11.76 -14.60
C ARG A 14 5.40 10.99 -13.28
N SER A 15 6.51 10.67 -12.61
CA SER A 15 6.52 10.03 -11.30
C SER A 15 5.91 10.93 -10.22
N ALA A 16 6.28 12.21 -10.21
CA ALA A 16 5.75 13.21 -9.28
C ALA A 16 4.24 13.42 -9.48
N MET A 17 3.76 13.50 -10.73
CA MET A 17 2.35 13.65 -11.06
C MET A 17 1.51 12.41 -10.67
N GLU A 18 2.02 11.19 -10.88
CA GLU A 18 1.31 9.95 -10.49
C GLU A 18 1.21 9.79 -8.97
N GLY A 19 2.21 10.23 -8.21
CA GLY A 19 2.18 10.23 -6.75
C GLY A 19 1.23 11.29 -6.18
N GLY A 20 1.25 12.50 -6.75
CA GLY A 20 0.39 13.61 -6.37
C GLY A 20 -1.09 13.30 -6.54
N PHE A 21 -1.49 12.78 -7.70
CA PHE A 21 -2.91 12.49 -8.00
C PHE A 21 -3.52 11.45 -7.06
N LYS A 22 -2.75 10.42 -6.67
CA LYS A 22 -3.21 9.36 -5.75
C LYS A 22 -3.36 9.88 -4.32
N ARG A 23 -2.44 10.76 -3.88
CA ARG A 23 -2.53 11.43 -2.57
C ARG A 23 -3.69 12.43 -2.54
N LEU A 24 -3.91 13.16 -3.63
CA LEU A 24 -5.00 14.13 -3.75
C LEU A 24 -6.37 13.44 -3.73
N GLY A 25 -6.54 12.32 -4.44
CA GLY A 25 -7.78 11.53 -4.45
C GLY A 25 -8.12 10.94 -3.07
N ALA A 26 -7.13 10.39 -2.35
CA ALA A 26 -7.33 9.87 -1.01
C ALA A 26 -7.66 10.97 0.02
N LEU A 27 -7.03 12.15 -0.10
CA LEU A 27 -7.34 13.30 0.73
C LEU A 27 -8.73 13.86 0.42
N PHE A 28 -9.10 13.97 -0.84
CA PHE A 28 -10.44 14.41 -1.26
C PHE A 28 -11.54 13.46 -0.77
N LEU A 29 -11.32 12.15 -0.87
CA LEU A 29 -12.25 11.13 -0.37
C LEU A 29 -12.43 11.22 1.15
N LYS A 30 -11.33 11.43 1.90
CA LYS A 30 -11.39 11.67 3.35
C LYS A 30 -12.07 12.99 3.70
N LEU A 31 -11.77 14.06 2.95
CA LEU A 31 -12.31 15.40 3.20
C LEU A 31 -13.83 15.45 2.99
N MET A 32 -14.36 14.72 2.00
CA MET A 32 -15.80 14.66 1.72
C MET A 32 -16.55 13.66 2.62
N ALA A 33 -15.91 12.56 3.04
CA ALA A 33 -16.54 11.55 3.89
C ALA A 33 -16.75 12.02 5.34
N VAL A 34 -15.81 12.80 5.88
CA VAL A 34 -15.85 13.28 7.27
C VAL A 34 -17.06 14.18 7.59
N PRO A 35 -17.47 15.16 6.75
CA PRO A 35 -18.66 15.96 7.01
C PRO A 35 -19.97 15.23 6.69
N MET A 36 -19.96 14.18 5.86
CA MET A 36 -21.20 13.49 5.47
C MET A 36 -21.86 12.73 6.63
N VAL A 37 -21.05 12.20 7.55
CA VAL A 37 -21.53 11.49 8.75
C VAL A 37 -22.30 12.41 9.73
N PRO A 38 -21.76 13.58 10.15
CA PRO A 38 -22.50 14.49 11.03
C PRO A 38 -23.71 15.13 10.35
N ILE A 39 -23.67 15.37 9.02
CA ILE A 39 -24.82 15.88 8.27
C ILE A 39 -25.95 14.83 8.25
N GLY A 40 -25.64 13.56 7.98
CA GLY A 40 -26.61 12.46 8.04
C GLY A 40 -27.21 12.26 9.42
N LEU A 41 -26.38 12.35 10.47
CA LEU A 41 -26.82 12.28 11.87
C LEU A 41 -27.74 13.46 12.24
N GLY A 42 -27.45 14.66 11.73
CA GLY A 42 -28.28 15.85 11.93
C GLY A 42 -29.68 15.70 11.33
N PHE A 43 -29.78 15.18 10.11
CA PHE A 43 -31.08 14.89 9.48
C PHE A 43 -31.85 13.78 10.20
N MET A 44 -31.15 12.77 10.70
CA MET A 44 -31.77 11.68 11.49
C MET A 44 -32.37 12.20 12.81
N LEU A 45 -31.64 13.06 13.55
CA LEU A 45 -32.13 13.66 14.79
C LEU A 45 -33.27 14.66 14.54
N TYR A 46 -33.21 15.43 13.46
CA TYR A 46 -34.27 16.36 13.07
C TYR A 46 -35.57 15.63 12.71
N GLY A 47 -35.48 14.54 11.92
CA GLY A 47 -36.63 13.69 11.60
C GLY A 47 -37.24 13.02 12.83
N LEU A 48 -36.40 12.53 13.75
CA LEU A 48 -36.85 11.92 15.00
C LEU A 48 -37.55 12.94 15.92
N PHE A 49 -37.03 14.17 15.99
CA PHE A 49 -37.62 15.26 16.78
C PHE A 49 -39.02 15.64 16.27
N GLN A 50 -39.20 15.69 14.94
CA GLN A 50 -40.50 15.95 14.31
C GLN A 50 -41.51 14.82 14.56
N ILE A 51 -41.09 13.55 14.50
CA ILE A 51 -41.96 12.39 14.80
C ILE A 51 -42.42 12.40 16.26
N LEU A 52 -41.59 12.87 17.20
CA LEU A 52 -41.93 12.97 18.62
C LEU A 52 -42.89 14.12 18.95
N HIS A 53 -43.04 15.12 18.08
CA HIS A 53 -43.88 16.32 18.30
C HIS A 53 -45.12 16.39 17.40
N ALA A 54 -45.30 15.49 16.42
CA ALA A 54 -46.42 15.48 15.49
C ALA A 54 -47.34 14.27 15.70
N ASP A 55 -48.66 14.53 15.83
CA ASP A 55 -49.71 13.53 16.14
C ASP A 55 -50.08 12.57 14.97
N GLY A 56 -49.20 12.37 13.98
CA GLY A 56 -49.50 11.54 12.81
C GLY A 56 -48.27 11.01 12.07
N LEU A 57 -48.20 9.69 11.90
CA LEU A 57 -47.04 8.96 11.36
C LEU A 57 -46.81 9.15 9.84
N ASP A 58 -47.83 9.60 9.10
CA ASP A 58 -47.87 9.43 7.64
C ASP A 58 -47.19 10.54 6.82
N SER A 59 -46.92 11.73 7.39
CA SER A 59 -46.41 12.89 6.63
C SER A 59 -44.93 13.25 6.85
N HIS A 60 -44.22 12.52 7.73
CA HIS A 60 -42.83 12.85 8.11
C HIS A 60 -41.82 11.70 8.00
N PHE A 61 -42.25 10.50 7.60
CA PHE A 61 -41.38 9.32 7.44
C PHE A 61 -40.32 9.49 6.33
N GLU A 62 -40.60 10.30 5.31
CA GLU A 62 -39.74 10.47 4.14
C GLU A 62 -38.37 11.09 4.48
N PHE A 63 -38.35 12.12 5.33
CA PHE A 63 -37.10 12.76 5.75
C PHE A 63 -36.23 11.85 6.63
N PHE A 64 -36.88 11.04 7.47
CA PHE A 64 -36.19 10.03 8.27
C PHE A 64 -35.57 8.94 7.38
N ALA A 65 -36.33 8.43 6.41
CA ALA A 65 -35.86 7.42 5.47
C ALA A 65 -34.66 7.91 4.63
N ILE A 66 -34.70 9.14 4.12
CA ILE A 66 -33.59 9.74 3.35
C ILE A 66 -32.32 9.85 4.21
N GLY A 67 -32.44 10.30 5.47
CA GLY A 67 -31.31 10.39 6.39
C GLY A 67 -30.65 9.03 6.68
N VAL A 68 -31.47 7.99 6.89
CA VAL A 68 -30.98 6.62 7.09
C VAL A 68 -30.29 6.09 5.84
N THR A 69 -30.89 6.23 4.66
CA THR A 69 -30.31 5.78 3.40
C THR A 69 -28.97 6.45 3.11
N GLN A 70 -28.86 7.76 3.33
CA GLN A 70 -27.63 8.51 3.06
C GLN A 70 -26.49 8.14 4.02
N THR A 71 -26.84 7.84 5.28
CA THR A 71 -25.86 7.40 6.29
C THR A 71 -25.37 5.97 6.02
N ILE A 72 -26.28 5.06 5.66
CA ILE A 72 -25.92 3.67 5.31
C ILE A 72 -25.08 3.65 4.03
N PHE A 73 -25.48 4.40 3.00
CA PHE A 73 -24.77 4.44 1.74
C PHE A 73 -23.36 5.06 1.89
N GLY A 74 -23.23 6.15 2.65
CA GLY A 74 -21.94 6.75 2.96
C GLY A 74 -21.03 5.83 3.78
N SER A 75 -21.57 5.17 4.81
CA SER A 75 -20.82 4.20 5.64
C SER A 75 -20.36 2.99 4.82
N LEU A 76 -21.23 2.47 3.96
CA LEU A 76 -20.93 1.32 3.10
C LEU A 76 -19.82 1.65 2.09
N LEU A 77 -19.91 2.80 1.41
CA LEU A 77 -18.87 3.27 0.50
C LEU A 77 -17.54 3.48 1.21
N TRP A 78 -17.54 4.07 2.40
CA TRP A 78 -16.32 4.25 3.20
C TRP A 78 -15.69 2.91 3.60
N MET A 79 -16.51 1.93 3.99
CA MET A 79 -16.04 0.60 4.35
C MET A 79 -15.46 -0.16 3.16
N LEU A 80 -16.10 -0.06 1.99
CA LEU A 80 -15.60 -0.65 0.75
C LEU A 80 -14.30 0.03 0.29
N ALA A 81 -14.21 1.36 0.38
CA ALA A 81 -12.99 2.11 0.07
C ALA A 81 -11.82 1.69 0.96
N LYS A 82 -12.04 1.57 2.28
CA LYS A 82 -11.01 1.09 3.22
C LYS A 82 -10.52 -0.33 2.90
N LYS A 83 -11.44 -1.23 2.51
CA LYS A 83 -11.08 -2.60 2.11
C LYS A 83 -10.24 -2.62 0.83
N LEU A 84 -10.54 -1.75 -0.13
CA LEU A 84 -9.76 -1.62 -1.36
C LEU A 84 -8.36 -1.04 -1.12
N ASP A 85 -8.24 -0.04 -0.24
CA ASP A 85 -6.93 0.52 0.14
C ASP A 85 -6.03 -0.53 0.79
N ALA A 86 -6.57 -1.31 1.72
CA ALA A 86 -5.83 -2.40 2.38
C ALA A 86 -5.33 -3.44 1.37
N ALA A 87 -6.18 -3.84 0.41
CA ALA A 87 -5.79 -4.74 -0.67
C ALA A 87 -4.71 -4.12 -1.58
N ALA A 88 -4.82 -2.82 -1.90
CA ALA A 88 -3.86 -2.11 -2.72
C ALA A 88 -2.47 -2.04 -2.07
N HIS A 89 -2.40 -1.91 -0.74
CA HIS A 89 -1.13 -1.95 -0.01
C HIS A 89 -0.41 -3.28 -0.17
N LEU A 90 -1.12 -4.41 -0.05
CA LEU A 90 -0.53 -5.75 -0.21
C LEU A 90 0.00 -5.98 -1.63
N VAL A 91 -0.77 -5.55 -2.64
CA VAL A 91 -0.36 -5.66 -4.05
C VAL A 91 0.88 -4.83 -4.34
N ARG A 92 0.96 -3.60 -3.79
CA ARG A 92 2.13 -2.73 -3.94
C ARG A 92 3.36 -3.34 -3.28
N TYR A 93 3.23 -3.80 -2.04
CA TYR A 93 4.32 -4.44 -1.30
C TYR A 93 4.87 -5.64 -2.07
N ARG A 94 4.00 -6.55 -2.54
CA ARG A 94 4.41 -7.72 -3.35
C ARG A 94 5.15 -7.30 -4.62
N ARG A 95 4.67 -6.25 -5.30
CA ARG A 95 5.33 -5.74 -6.51
C ARG A 95 6.72 -5.17 -6.21
N GLN A 96 6.88 -4.45 -5.11
CA GLN A 96 8.16 -3.90 -4.66
C GLN A 96 9.12 -5.03 -4.27
N GLN A 97 8.67 -5.99 -3.46
CA GLN A 97 9.44 -7.19 -3.08
C GLN A 97 9.94 -7.96 -4.32
N ASN A 98 9.07 -8.19 -5.32
CA ASN A 98 9.47 -8.87 -6.56
C ASN A 98 10.53 -8.10 -7.37
N ARG A 99 10.60 -6.77 -7.23
CA ARG A 99 11.67 -5.96 -7.86
C ARG A 99 12.99 -6.17 -7.15
N VAL A 100 12.99 -6.24 -5.81
CA VAL A 100 14.18 -6.52 -4.99
C VAL A 100 14.74 -7.92 -5.30
N VAL A 101 13.90 -8.94 -5.32
CA VAL A 101 14.34 -10.32 -5.63
C VAL A 101 14.94 -10.42 -7.05
N ARG A 102 14.31 -9.78 -8.04
CA ARG A 102 14.86 -9.74 -9.40
C ARG A 102 16.16 -8.95 -9.49
N LEU A 103 16.32 -7.92 -8.66
CA LEU A 103 17.59 -7.20 -8.56
C LEU A 103 18.67 -8.10 -7.95
N ALA A 104 18.34 -8.89 -6.93
CA ALA A 104 19.27 -9.84 -6.32
C ALA A 104 19.77 -10.87 -7.36
N GLN A 105 18.87 -11.41 -8.19
CA GLN A 105 19.24 -12.29 -9.31
C GLN A 105 20.23 -11.63 -10.27
N LYS A 106 20.07 -10.34 -10.57
CA LYS A 106 21.00 -9.59 -11.45
C LYS A 106 22.34 -9.26 -10.80
N ARG A 107 22.38 -9.17 -9.46
CA ARG A 107 23.57 -8.79 -8.67
C ARG A 107 24.21 -10.00 -7.96
N ASN A 108 24.06 -11.20 -8.53
CA ASN A 108 24.64 -12.44 -8.00
C ASN A 108 24.28 -12.70 -6.54
N GLY A 109 23.04 -12.41 -6.14
CA GLY A 109 22.50 -12.75 -4.84
C GLY A 109 23.02 -11.91 -3.66
N ARG A 110 23.70 -10.79 -3.89
CA ARG A 110 24.17 -9.87 -2.83
C ARG A 110 23.65 -8.47 -3.08
N LEU A 111 23.06 -7.86 -2.05
CA LEU A 111 22.52 -6.50 -2.13
C LEU A 111 22.76 -5.72 -0.84
N THR A 112 23.06 -4.44 -0.98
CA THR A 112 22.96 -3.47 0.13
C THR A 112 21.63 -2.72 0.07
N VAL A 113 21.25 -2.06 1.17
CA VAL A 113 20.04 -1.21 1.22
C VAL A 113 20.13 -0.07 0.20
N THR A 114 21.28 0.57 0.09
CA THR A 114 21.51 1.71 -0.79
C THR A 114 21.45 1.31 -2.27
N GLU A 115 22.09 0.20 -2.65
CA GLU A 115 21.98 -0.34 -4.02
C GLU A 115 20.55 -0.73 -4.36
N THR A 116 19.85 -1.36 -3.42
CA THR A 116 18.45 -1.74 -3.60
C THR A 116 17.58 -0.50 -3.82
N ALA A 117 17.75 0.54 -3.01
CA ALA A 117 17.02 1.80 -3.16
C ALA A 117 17.31 2.47 -4.52
N ALA A 118 18.59 2.55 -4.92
CA ALA A 118 18.99 3.17 -6.18
C ALA A 118 18.41 2.44 -7.41
N ASP A 119 18.56 1.12 -7.47
CA ASP A 119 18.19 0.34 -8.66
C ASP A 119 16.68 0.03 -8.72
N THR A 120 15.98 0.06 -7.58
CA THR A 120 14.52 -0.15 -7.53
C THR A 120 13.72 1.15 -7.37
N GLY A 121 14.36 2.31 -7.23
CA GLY A 121 13.66 3.58 -7.01
C GLY A 121 12.73 3.56 -5.79
N LEU A 122 13.08 2.76 -4.78
CA LEU A 122 12.44 2.75 -3.47
C LEU A 122 13.16 3.76 -2.58
N THR A 123 12.50 4.24 -1.52
CA THR A 123 13.23 4.98 -0.49
C THR A 123 14.17 4.03 0.26
N VAL A 124 15.16 4.59 0.97
CA VAL A 124 16.10 3.82 1.78
C VAL A 124 15.35 3.04 2.86
N GLU A 125 14.33 3.64 3.46
CA GLU A 125 13.48 3.04 4.48
C GLU A 125 12.64 1.88 3.91
N GLU A 126 12.01 2.08 2.74
CA GLU A 126 11.21 1.03 2.08
C GLU A 126 12.10 -0.17 1.69
N ALA A 127 13.28 0.09 1.13
CA ALA A 127 14.23 -0.96 0.76
C ALA A 127 14.73 -1.73 2.00
N SER A 128 15.07 -1.00 3.07
CA SER A 128 15.49 -1.58 4.35
C SER A 128 14.41 -2.45 4.96
N GLU A 129 13.16 -1.98 4.97
CA GLU A 129 12.02 -2.73 5.51
C GLU A 129 11.79 -4.03 4.74
N ILE A 130 11.82 -3.99 3.40
CA ILE A 130 11.63 -5.18 2.57
C ILE A 130 12.75 -6.19 2.82
N LEU A 131 14.01 -5.75 2.80
CA LEU A 131 15.17 -6.62 3.03
C LEU A 131 15.15 -7.24 4.42
N LYS A 132 14.81 -6.45 5.45
CA LYS A 132 14.66 -6.93 6.82
C LYS A 132 13.55 -7.98 6.94
N ARG A 133 12.37 -7.73 6.36
CA ARG A 133 11.26 -8.71 6.38
C ARG A 133 11.62 -10.01 5.65
N LEU A 134 12.40 -9.93 4.57
CA LEU A 134 12.92 -11.12 3.89
C LEU A 134 13.92 -11.89 4.76
N ALA A 135 14.77 -11.19 5.51
CA ALA A 135 15.70 -11.80 6.45
C ALA A 135 14.97 -12.43 7.65
N ASP A 136 14.00 -11.72 8.22
CA ASP A 136 13.16 -12.23 9.32
C ASP A 136 12.37 -13.48 8.90
N GLY A 137 11.99 -13.58 7.62
CA GLY A 137 11.34 -14.75 7.04
C GLY A 137 12.30 -15.91 6.69
N GLY A 138 13.60 -15.75 6.88
CA GLY A 138 14.63 -16.76 6.57
C GLY A 138 14.97 -16.88 5.07
N PHE A 139 14.48 -15.99 4.21
CA PHE A 139 14.78 -16.02 2.78
C PHE A 139 16.13 -15.36 2.43
N VAL A 140 16.66 -14.56 3.36
CA VAL A 140 17.85 -13.73 3.17
C VAL A 140 18.71 -13.79 4.43
N GLU A 141 20.01 -13.87 4.25
CA GLU A 141 21.00 -13.83 5.34
C GLU A 141 21.60 -12.43 5.43
N VAL A 142 21.83 -11.95 6.65
CA VAL A 142 22.49 -10.66 6.89
C VAL A 142 23.96 -10.92 7.24
N GLU A 143 24.85 -10.34 6.45
CA GLU A 143 26.30 -10.39 6.67
C GLU A 143 26.82 -8.98 6.92
N ILE A 144 27.66 -8.82 7.93
CA ILE A 144 28.39 -7.59 8.17
C ILE A 144 29.82 -7.83 7.71
N THR A 145 30.25 -7.07 6.70
CA THR A 145 31.62 -7.14 6.18
C THR A 145 32.62 -6.54 7.18
N ASP A 146 33.91 -6.83 7.00
CA ASP A 146 34.98 -6.28 7.86
C ASP A 146 35.04 -4.74 7.86
N SER A 147 34.50 -4.09 6.83
CA SER A 147 34.38 -2.63 6.75
C SER A 147 33.13 -2.06 7.45
N GLY A 148 32.31 -2.92 8.06
CA GLY A 148 31.07 -2.55 8.72
C GLY A 148 29.86 -2.39 7.78
N LEU A 149 30.00 -2.74 6.49
CA LEU A 149 28.90 -2.69 5.53
C LEU A 149 27.95 -3.88 5.74
N ILE A 150 26.65 -3.57 5.87
CA ILE A 150 25.58 -4.57 5.95
C ILE A 150 25.20 -5.02 4.53
N VAL A 151 25.38 -6.31 4.27
CA VAL A 151 25.08 -6.96 3.00
C VAL A 151 24.03 -8.03 3.22
N TYR A 152 22.98 -7.99 2.41
CA TYR A 152 21.92 -8.99 2.38
C TYR A 152 22.23 -10.03 1.30
N ARG A 153 22.35 -11.29 1.71
CA ARG A 153 22.65 -12.44 0.85
C ARG A 153 21.39 -13.25 0.59
N PHE A 154 21.16 -13.62 -0.65
CA PHE A 154 20.03 -14.43 -1.10
C PHE A 154 20.53 -15.85 -1.38
N PRO A 155 20.44 -16.80 -0.42
CA PRO A 155 21.02 -18.13 -0.58
C PRO A 155 20.46 -18.87 -1.79
N GLU A 156 19.16 -18.74 -2.07
CA GLU A 156 18.53 -19.37 -3.25
C GLU A 156 19.15 -18.94 -4.58
N VAL A 157 19.68 -17.71 -4.65
CA VAL A 157 20.37 -17.19 -5.85
C VAL A 157 21.83 -17.63 -5.85
N LEU A 158 22.49 -17.63 -4.70
CA LEU A 158 23.90 -18.01 -4.57
C LEU A 158 24.13 -19.51 -4.81
N PHE A 159 23.20 -20.35 -4.36
CA PHE A 159 23.28 -21.80 -4.42
C PHE A 159 22.29 -22.39 -5.43
N GLU A 160 21.91 -21.63 -6.47
CA GLU A 160 20.95 -22.09 -7.49
C GLU A 160 21.35 -23.44 -8.13
N HIS A 161 22.66 -23.68 -8.28
CA HIS A 161 23.24 -24.93 -8.79
C HIS A 161 23.03 -26.14 -7.87
N GLU A 162 22.84 -25.94 -6.57
CA GLU A 162 22.58 -27.01 -5.59
C GLU A 162 21.11 -27.47 -5.61
N LYS A 163 20.19 -26.68 -6.15
CA LYS A 163 18.78 -27.06 -6.21
C LYS A 163 18.54 -28.31 -7.08
N HIS A 164 19.43 -28.57 -8.04
CA HIS A 164 19.30 -29.67 -8.99
C HIS A 164 19.60 -31.08 -8.39
N TRP A 165 20.11 -31.17 -7.16
CA TRP A 165 20.46 -32.47 -6.53
C TRP A 165 19.47 -32.94 -5.45
N SER A 166 18.40 -32.20 -5.16
CA SER A 166 17.33 -32.67 -4.27
C SER A 166 16.48 -33.73 -4.96
N ARG A 167 17.05 -34.93 -5.14
CA ARG A 167 16.28 -36.15 -5.40
C ARG A 167 15.40 -36.37 -4.18
N GLY A 168 14.09 -36.48 -4.42
CA GLY A 168 13.11 -36.72 -3.37
C GLY A 168 13.60 -37.83 -2.46
N VAL A 169 13.51 -37.61 -1.15
CA VAL A 169 13.71 -38.64 -0.15
C VAL A 169 12.60 -39.66 -0.40
N GLU A 170 12.85 -40.65 -1.24
CA GLU A 170 11.95 -41.79 -1.42
C GLU A 170 11.78 -42.41 -0.05
N SER A 171 10.53 -42.43 0.39
CA SER A 171 10.07 -42.94 1.66
C SER A 171 10.58 -44.36 1.87
N ALA A 172 11.36 -44.55 2.93
CA ALA A 172 11.67 -45.85 3.49
C ALA A 172 10.47 -46.39 4.29
#